data_AF-A0AAV5TMP2-F1
#
_entry.id   AF-A0AAV5TMP2-F1
#
_cell.length_a   1.000
_cell.length_b   1.000
_cell.length_c   1.000
_cell.angle_alpha   90.00
_cell.angle_beta   90.00
_cell.angle_gamma   90.00
#
_symmetry.space_group_name_H-M   'P 1'
#
loop_
_entity.id
_entity.type
_entity.pdbx_description
1 polymer ?
#
loop_
_entity_poly.entity_id
_entity_poly.type
_entity_poly.pdbx_seq_one_letter_code
_entity_poly.pdbx_strand_id
1 'polypeptide(L)'
;GKLDRNDKNLFLKLADYLTKKKEYGMASNIYTQLNEMKRLLHMHITANNWHDAFAIANRYPGLSDYAYLEYGRYLAQNDKFEEAQEAFHKAGSDSEAYQVIESLAMNSVLEGRFTDAAYFYWQQGKQFAEKSLREEDSRFLLKSSERMKMGEVYYAYDAIHLAHNQVFTPLMSEALLHKARFIAAHPQPLKNISMGVVYFFIANVAQEVGAFKLARNALEKLKSISVHSNMQRSIDVATLKIRSKKISDDPSLNPKCFVCGLSNGLDKGSTCVHCGTETIYCFSSFENLPVAEFWIEEEISEEEAMTLIESEPPLTQQPLNPFDKLRRGEKPRLDRDKLSRLEGSSVLISNRIGSFPIRYFFNIIPSISVSMCPQCNHMFHSDDYEMHILSMGTCPFCRFHRPVKTHSTLD
;
A
#
# COMPACT_ATOMS: atom_id res chain seq x y z
N GLY A 1 -57.77 -14.65 8.63
CA GLY A 1 -57.92 -15.98 8.04
C GLY A 1 -56.57 -16.43 7.52
N LYS A 2 -56.19 -17.70 7.72
CA LYS A 2 -54.97 -18.25 7.12
C LYS A 2 -55.13 -18.22 5.60
N LEU A 3 -54.31 -17.45 4.90
CA LEU A 3 -54.22 -17.46 3.44
C LEU A 3 -53.86 -18.87 2.98
N ASP A 4 -54.58 -19.40 1.99
CA ASP A 4 -54.28 -20.70 1.41
C ASP A 4 -52.93 -20.65 0.67
N ARG A 5 -52.25 -21.79 0.56
CA ARG A 5 -50.89 -21.88 -0.02
C ARG A 5 -50.87 -21.49 -1.50
N ASN A 6 -51.97 -21.72 -2.22
CA ASN A 6 -52.15 -21.29 -3.60
C ASN A 6 -52.34 -19.77 -3.74
N ASP A 7 -53.09 -19.16 -2.83
CA ASP A 7 -53.31 -17.71 -2.81
C ASP A 7 -52.00 -16.96 -2.50
N LYS A 8 -51.19 -17.47 -1.56
CA LYS A 8 -49.86 -16.91 -1.27
C LYS A 8 -48.97 -16.87 -2.52
N ASN A 9 -48.97 -17.93 -3.32
CA ASN A 9 -48.17 -17.98 -4.56
C ASN A 9 -48.70 -17.02 -5.65
N LEU A 10 -50.01 -16.82 -5.75
CA LEU A 10 -50.63 -15.84 -6.64
C LEU A 10 -50.27 -14.40 -6.24
N PHE A 11 -50.38 -14.07 -4.94
CA PHE A 11 -49.99 -12.75 -4.43
C PHE A 11 -48.49 -12.48 -4.60
N LEU A 12 -47.63 -13.48 -4.46
CA LEU A 12 -46.20 -13.34 -4.75
C LEU A 12 -45.93 -13.03 -6.22
N LYS A 13 -46.56 -13.75 -7.16
CA LYS A 13 -46.43 -13.46 -8.59
C LYS A 13 -46.98 -12.07 -8.95
N LEU A 14 -48.07 -11.64 -8.32
CA LEU A 14 -48.62 -10.30 -8.48
C LEU A 14 -47.63 -9.24 -7.99
N ALA A 15 -47.04 -9.43 -6.80
CA ALA A 15 -46.05 -8.52 -6.25
C ALA A 15 -44.76 -8.47 -7.10
N ASP A 16 -44.30 -9.61 -7.61
CA ASP A 16 -43.15 -9.68 -8.54
C ASP A 16 -43.46 -8.91 -9.85
N TYR A 17 -44.70 -9.02 -10.35
CA TYR A 17 -45.16 -8.27 -11.53
C TYR A 17 -45.25 -6.76 -11.28
N LEU A 18 -45.79 -6.35 -10.12
CA LEU A 18 -45.87 -4.95 -9.71
C LEU A 18 -44.48 -4.33 -9.51
N THR A 19 -43.54 -5.11 -8.97
CA THR A 19 -42.13 -4.71 -8.83
C THR A 19 -41.52 -4.40 -10.20
N LYS A 20 -41.74 -5.26 -11.20
CA LYS A 20 -41.29 -5.02 -12.59
C LYS A 20 -41.93 -3.79 -13.23
N LYS A 21 -43.16 -3.44 -12.83
CA LYS A 21 -43.88 -2.24 -13.27
C LYS A 21 -43.50 -0.98 -12.49
N LYS A 22 -42.57 -1.07 -11.52
CA LYS A 22 -42.12 0.02 -10.63
C LYS A 22 -43.20 0.55 -9.67
N GLU A 23 -44.25 -0.23 -9.43
CA GLU A 23 -45.32 0.09 -8.46
C GLU A 23 -44.94 -0.39 -7.05
N TYR A 24 -43.91 0.23 -6.47
CA TYR A 24 -43.27 -0.26 -5.24
C TYR A 24 -44.17 -0.16 -4.00
N GLY A 25 -45.07 0.83 -3.92
CA GLY A 25 -45.97 0.99 -2.77
C GLY A 25 -46.95 -0.18 -2.62
N MET A 26 -47.57 -0.61 -3.73
CA MET A 26 -48.50 -1.75 -3.73
C MET A 26 -47.77 -3.07 -3.49
N ALA A 27 -46.61 -3.26 -4.12
CA ALA A 27 -45.78 -4.44 -3.92
C ALA A 27 -45.28 -4.55 -2.47
N SER A 28 -44.88 -3.45 -1.84
CA SER A 28 -44.44 -3.41 -0.43
C SER A 28 -45.52 -3.89 0.53
N ASN A 29 -46.76 -3.42 0.34
CA ASN A 29 -47.90 -3.84 1.16
C ASN A 29 -48.15 -5.34 1.05
N ILE A 30 -48.08 -5.89 -0.17
CA ILE A 30 -48.28 -7.33 -0.40
C ILE A 30 -47.15 -8.14 0.26
N TYR A 31 -45.88 -7.76 0.08
CA TYR A 31 -44.76 -8.50 0.71
C TYR A 31 -44.79 -8.43 2.24
N THR A 32 -45.19 -7.29 2.81
CA THR A 32 -45.35 -7.11 4.26
C THR A 32 -46.48 -7.98 4.81
N GLN A 33 -47.62 -8.05 4.11
CA GLN A 33 -48.74 -8.93 4.48
C GLN A 33 -48.38 -10.42 4.42
N LEU A 34 -47.51 -10.81 3.47
CA LEU A 34 -47.06 -12.19 3.30
C LEU A 34 -45.86 -12.58 4.20
N ASN A 35 -45.31 -11.62 4.95
CA ASN A 35 -44.11 -11.73 5.76
C ASN A 35 -42.87 -12.19 4.96
N GLU A 36 -42.77 -11.80 3.69
CA GLU A 36 -41.68 -12.16 2.78
C GLU A 36 -40.60 -11.07 2.76
N MET A 37 -39.91 -10.89 3.90
CA MET A 37 -38.98 -9.79 4.12
C MET A 37 -37.79 -9.77 3.14
N LYS A 38 -37.32 -10.95 2.69
CA LYS A 38 -36.22 -11.04 1.71
C LYS A 38 -36.59 -10.45 0.36
N ARG A 39 -37.82 -10.68 -0.11
CA ARG A 39 -38.33 -10.14 -1.38
C ARG A 39 -38.66 -8.66 -1.27
N LEU A 40 -39.20 -8.24 -0.12
CA LEU A 40 -39.40 -6.82 0.16
C LEU A 40 -38.07 -6.05 0.11
N LEU A 41 -37.04 -6.58 0.78
CA LEU A 41 -35.71 -5.99 0.76
C LEU A 41 -35.13 -5.94 -0.66
N HIS A 42 -35.21 -7.04 -1.41
CA HIS A 42 -34.75 -7.09 -2.80
C HIS A 42 -35.48 -6.06 -3.67
N MET A 43 -36.78 -5.87 -3.50
CA MET A 43 -37.56 -4.84 -4.20
C MET A 43 -37.01 -3.42 -3.90
N HIS A 44 -36.78 -3.06 -2.63
CA HIS A 44 -36.21 -1.76 -2.27
C HIS A 44 -34.79 -1.54 -2.81
N ILE A 45 -33.97 -2.60 -2.84
CA ILE A 45 -32.64 -2.60 -3.46
C ILE A 45 -32.75 -2.32 -4.97
N THR A 46 -33.62 -3.04 -5.69
CA THR A 46 -33.82 -2.81 -7.14
C THR A 46 -34.37 -1.41 -7.47
N ALA A 47 -35.06 -0.79 -6.50
CA ALA A 47 -35.55 0.58 -6.60
C ALA A 47 -34.49 1.65 -6.23
N ASN A 48 -33.29 1.24 -5.79
CA ASN A 48 -32.25 2.11 -5.20
C ASN A 48 -32.70 2.89 -3.94
N ASN A 49 -33.72 2.40 -3.24
CA ASN A 49 -34.21 3.00 -1.99
C ASN A 49 -33.44 2.42 -0.79
N TRP A 50 -32.18 2.81 -0.65
CA TRP A 50 -31.26 2.28 0.37
C TRP A 50 -31.68 2.60 1.80
N HIS A 51 -32.31 3.75 2.04
CA HIS A 51 -32.78 4.14 3.37
C HIS A 51 -33.79 3.13 3.94
N ASP A 52 -34.80 2.75 3.15
CA ASP A 52 -35.81 1.77 3.55
C ASP A 52 -35.22 0.35 3.60
N ALA A 53 -34.30 0.03 2.70
CA ALA A 53 -33.58 -1.25 2.70
C ALA A 53 -32.79 -1.45 4.00
N PHE A 54 -32.06 -0.43 4.47
CA PHE A 54 -31.32 -0.50 5.75
C PHE A 54 -32.25 -0.50 6.95
N ALA A 55 -33.39 0.21 6.91
CA ALA A 55 -34.38 0.15 7.97
C ALA A 55 -34.96 -1.28 8.13
N ILE A 56 -35.14 -2.00 7.02
CA ILE A 56 -35.54 -3.42 7.04
C ILE A 56 -34.41 -4.31 7.54
N ALA A 57 -33.18 -4.10 7.08
CA ALA A 57 -32.01 -4.87 7.51
C ALA A 57 -31.74 -4.74 9.02
N ASN A 58 -31.89 -3.54 9.58
CA ASN A 58 -31.72 -3.30 11.02
C ASN A 58 -32.80 -3.98 11.87
N ARG A 59 -34.01 -4.16 11.32
CA ARG A 59 -35.10 -4.89 11.99
C ARG A 59 -34.92 -6.41 11.92
N TYR A 60 -34.23 -6.91 10.90
CA TYR A 60 -34.03 -8.34 10.65
C TYR A 60 -32.54 -8.64 10.40
N PRO A 61 -31.74 -8.89 11.45
CA PRO A 61 -30.30 -9.08 11.34
C PRO A 61 -29.88 -10.20 10.37
N GLY A 62 -30.70 -11.26 10.17
CA GLY A 62 -30.39 -12.31 9.19
C GLY A 62 -30.42 -11.87 7.71
N LEU A 63 -30.85 -10.63 7.43
CA LEU A 63 -30.89 -10.04 6.09
C LEU A 63 -29.85 -8.90 5.91
N SER A 64 -29.11 -8.52 6.97
CA SER A 64 -28.11 -7.45 6.89
C SER A 64 -27.04 -7.76 5.87
N ASP A 65 -26.57 -9.00 5.86
CA ASP A 65 -25.47 -9.44 4.99
C ASP A 65 -25.88 -9.29 3.52
N TYR A 66 -27.11 -9.68 3.20
CA TYR A 66 -27.67 -9.52 1.86
C TYR A 66 -27.85 -8.05 1.45
N ALA A 67 -28.30 -7.19 2.38
CA ALA A 67 -28.47 -5.77 2.11
C ALA A 67 -27.12 -5.07 1.83
N TYR A 68 -26.12 -5.33 2.67
CA TYR A 68 -24.79 -4.76 2.52
C TYR A 68 -24.05 -5.31 1.30
N LEU A 69 -24.27 -6.58 0.93
CA LEU A 69 -23.70 -7.17 -0.28
C LEU A 69 -24.18 -6.45 -1.55
N GLU A 70 -25.50 -6.30 -1.71
CA GLU A 70 -26.06 -5.62 -2.87
C GLU A 70 -25.75 -4.12 -2.86
N TYR A 71 -25.66 -3.51 -1.66
CA TYR A 71 -25.21 -2.12 -1.52
C TYR A 71 -23.76 -1.95 -1.97
N GLY A 72 -22.86 -2.84 -1.57
CA GLY A 72 -21.47 -2.83 -2.02
C GLY A 72 -21.36 -2.94 -3.54
N ARG A 73 -22.17 -3.82 -4.17
CA ARG A 73 -22.22 -3.93 -5.63
C ARG A 73 -22.73 -2.66 -6.30
N TYR A 74 -23.78 -2.04 -5.76
CA TYR A 74 -24.29 -0.77 -6.26
C TYR A 74 -23.26 0.36 -6.14
N LEU A 75 -22.59 0.45 -5.00
CA LEU A 75 -21.53 1.45 -4.79
C LEU A 75 -20.35 1.22 -5.75
N ALA A 76 -19.96 -0.03 -5.97
CA ALA A 76 -18.94 -0.40 -6.94
C ALA A 76 -19.35 -0.04 -8.38
N GLN A 77 -20.63 -0.15 -8.74
CA GLN A 77 -21.14 0.28 -10.06
C GLN A 77 -21.16 1.80 -10.24
N ASN A 78 -21.17 2.57 -9.16
CA ASN A 78 -21.19 4.04 -9.17
C ASN A 78 -19.85 4.66 -8.78
N ASP A 79 -18.75 3.91 -8.93
CA ASP A 79 -17.38 4.33 -8.62
C ASP A 79 -17.10 4.77 -7.17
N LYS A 80 -17.99 4.41 -6.22
CA LYS A 80 -17.85 4.69 -4.79
C LYS A 80 -17.14 3.54 -4.07
N PHE A 81 -15.89 3.32 -4.43
CA PHE A 81 -15.19 2.07 -4.09
C PHE A 81 -14.82 1.94 -2.60
N GLU A 82 -14.49 3.03 -1.91
CA GLU A 82 -14.17 2.99 -0.48
C GLU A 82 -15.40 2.60 0.35
N GLU A 83 -16.54 3.24 0.08
CA GLU A 83 -17.83 2.89 0.67
C GLU A 83 -18.23 1.43 0.32
N ALA A 84 -17.95 0.99 -0.91
CA ALA A 84 -18.24 -0.37 -1.36
C ALA A 84 -17.45 -1.41 -0.56
N GLN A 85 -16.17 -1.15 -0.30
CA GLN A 85 -15.32 -2.04 0.48
C GLN A 85 -15.81 -2.17 1.93
N GLU A 86 -16.20 -1.06 2.56
CA GLU A 86 -16.80 -1.09 3.89
C GLU A 86 -18.10 -1.89 3.91
N ALA A 87 -18.93 -1.73 2.87
CA ALA A 87 -20.17 -2.49 2.74
C ALA A 87 -19.91 -3.99 2.60
N PHE A 88 -18.93 -4.40 1.78
CA PHE A 88 -18.58 -5.82 1.66
C PHE A 88 -18.02 -6.42 2.96
N HIS A 89 -17.23 -5.65 3.71
CA HIS A 89 -16.75 -6.07 5.02
C HIS A 89 -17.91 -6.26 6.01
N LYS A 90 -18.88 -5.33 6.04
CA LYS A 90 -20.11 -5.45 6.84
C LYS A 90 -20.98 -6.63 6.41
N ALA A 91 -20.90 -7.05 5.15
CA ALA A 91 -21.65 -8.19 4.60
C ALA A 91 -20.99 -9.56 4.88
N GLY A 92 -19.79 -9.62 5.48
CA GLY A 92 -19.05 -10.86 5.70
C GLY A 92 -18.66 -11.62 4.43
N SER A 93 -18.76 -10.99 3.25
CA SER A 93 -18.59 -11.63 1.94
C SER A 93 -17.21 -11.32 1.36
N ASP A 94 -16.17 -11.86 2.01
CA ASP A 94 -14.76 -11.56 1.71
C ASP A 94 -14.34 -11.95 0.28
N SER A 95 -14.99 -12.97 -0.32
CA SER A 95 -14.66 -13.46 -1.67
C SER A 95 -15.09 -12.48 -2.78
N GLU A 96 -16.28 -11.88 -2.68
CA GLU A 96 -16.75 -10.89 -3.64
C GLU A 96 -15.99 -9.57 -3.49
N ALA A 97 -15.72 -9.16 -2.24
CA ALA A 97 -14.88 -8.00 -1.93
C ALA A 97 -13.52 -8.08 -2.63
N TYR A 98 -12.91 -9.27 -2.55
CA TYR A 98 -11.63 -9.55 -3.19
C TYR A 98 -11.68 -9.41 -4.71
N GLN A 99 -12.70 -9.99 -5.36
CA GLN A 99 -12.86 -9.93 -6.81
C GLN A 99 -13.06 -8.50 -7.32
N VAL A 100 -13.82 -7.69 -6.57
CA VAL A 100 -14.02 -6.28 -6.88
C VAL A 100 -12.69 -5.53 -6.80
N ILE A 101 -11.96 -5.65 -5.68
CA ILE A 101 -10.66 -4.97 -5.51
C ILE A 101 -9.65 -5.41 -6.57
N GLU A 102 -9.60 -6.70 -6.90
CA GLU A 102 -8.73 -7.22 -7.96
C GLU A 102 -9.08 -6.62 -9.32
N SER A 103 -10.37 -6.56 -9.66
CA SER A 103 -10.84 -5.95 -10.90
C SER A 103 -10.50 -4.45 -10.96
N LEU A 104 -10.66 -3.73 -9.85
CA LEU A 104 -10.30 -2.32 -9.75
C LEU A 104 -8.81 -2.10 -9.91
N ALA A 105 -7.98 -2.88 -9.21
CA ALA A 105 -6.54 -2.82 -9.35
C ALA A 105 -6.12 -3.07 -10.81
N MET A 106 -6.70 -4.07 -11.48
CA MET A 106 -6.40 -4.34 -12.88
C MET A 106 -6.86 -3.22 -13.82
N ASN A 107 -8.05 -2.66 -13.61
CA ASN A 107 -8.58 -1.57 -14.43
C ASN A 107 -7.75 -0.30 -14.26
N SER A 108 -7.42 0.08 -13.02
CA SER A 108 -6.55 1.23 -12.72
C SER A 108 -5.17 1.07 -13.37
N VAL A 109 -4.59 -0.14 -13.35
CA VAL A 109 -3.35 -0.43 -14.06
C VAL A 109 -3.52 -0.20 -15.57
N LEU A 110 -4.58 -0.70 -16.19
CA LEU A 110 -4.82 -0.57 -17.64
C LEU A 110 -5.07 0.88 -18.07
N GLU A 111 -5.77 1.66 -17.24
CA GLU A 111 -6.07 3.08 -17.46
C GLU A 111 -4.88 4.00 -17.18
N GLY A 112 -3.78 3.48 -16.62
CA GLY A 112 -2.60 4.27 -16.26
C GLY A 112 -2.74 5.07 -14.96
N ARG A 113 -3.77 4.78 -14.15
CA ARG A 113 -3.97 5.36 -12.81
C ARG A 113 -3.18 4.57 -11.77
N PHE A 114 -1.87 4.73 -11.75
CA PHE A 114 -0.98 3.88 -10.96
C PHE A 114 -1.03 4.15 -9.45
N THR A 115 -1.36 5.38 -9.02
CA THR A 115 -1.66 5.67 -7.61
C THR A 115 -2.89 4.93 -7.08
N ASP A 116 -3.96 4.86 -7.87
CA ASP A 116 -5.17 4.08 -7.55
C ASP A 116 -4.84 2.59 -7.51
N ALA A 117 -4.12 2.08 -8.51
CA ALA A 117 -3.67 0.70 -8.54
C ALA A 117 -2.84 0.34 -7.29
N ALA A 118 -1.91 1.21 -6.90
CA ALA A 118 -1.09 1.03 -5.71
C ALA A 118 -1.93 0.89 -4.44
N TYR A 119 -2.91 1.79 -4.29
CA TYR A 119 -3.85 1.76 -3.17
C TYR A 119 -4.66 0.45 -3.14
N PHE A 120 -5.23 0.02 -4.27
CA PHE A 120 -6.02 -1.22 -4.32
C PHE A 120 -5.18 -2.48 -4.06
N TYR A 121 -3.96 -2.56 -4.58
CA TYR A 121 -3.05 -3.67 -4.26
C TYR A 121 -2.63 -3.71 -2.79
N TRP A 122 -2.45 -2.54 -2.17
CA TRP A 122 -2.20 -2.47 -0.73
C TRP A 122 -3.41 -2.93 0.09
N GLN A 123 -4.63 -2.51 -0.28
CA GLN A 123 -5.87 -2.98 0.34
C GLN A 123 -6.04 -4.50 0.21
N GLN A 124 -5.74 -5.05 -0.96
CA GLN A 124 -5.75 -6.50 -1.20
C GLN A 124 -4.72 -7.21 -0.32
N GLY A 125 -3.51 -6.64 -0.18
CA GLY A 125 -2.48 -7.14 0.73
C GLY A 125 -2.96 -7.16 2.18
N LYS A 126 -3.63 -6.09 2.63
CA LYS A 126 -4.23 -5.99 3.96
C LYS A 126 -5.31 -7.07 4.18
N GLN A 127 -6.19 -7.33 3.22
CA GLN A 127 -7.20 -8.39 3.35
C GLN A 127 -6.57 -9.79 3.45
N PHE A 128 -5.53 -10.08 2.67
CA PHE A 128 -4.81 -11.35 2.79
C PHE A 128 -4.10 -11.50 4.13
N ALA A 129 -3.57 -10.41 4.66
CA ALA A 129 -2.99 -10.35 5.98
C ALA A 129 -4.02 -10.65 7.09
N GLU A 130 -5.18 -10.00 7.06
CA GLU A 130 -6.30 -10.27 7.99
C GLU A 130 -6.80 -11.71 7.88
N LYS A 131 -6.85 -12.24 6.66
CA LYS A 131 -7.22 -13.64 6.42
C LYS A 131 -6.17 -14.61 6.98
N SER A 132 -4.88 -14.31 6.81
CA SER A 132 -3.80 -15.11 7.38
C SER A 132 -3.88 -15.17 8.90
N LEU A 133 -4.23 -14.05 9.56
CA LEU A 133 -4.44 -14.02 11.02
C LEU A 133 -5.67 -14.83 11.44
N ARG A 134 -6.78 -14.76 10.69
CA ARG A 134 -8.01 -15.50 11.00
C ARG A 134 -7.90 -17.01 10.78
N GLU A 135 -7.13 -17.43 9.77
CA GLU A 135 -7.01 -18.84 9.36
C GLU A 135 -5.68 -19.48 9.77
N GLU A 136 -4.75 -18.72 10.38
CA GLU A 136 -3.38 -19.14 10.75
C GLU A 136 -2.57 -19.77 9.59
N ASP A 137 -2.87 -19.40 8.34
CA ASP A 137 -2.21 -19.95 7.14
C ASP A 137 -1.15 -18.98 6.59
N SER A 138 0.12 -19.38 6.67
CA SER A 138 1.27 -18.62 6.18
C SER A 138 1.28 -18.39 4.66
N ARG A 139 0.50 -19.13 3.87
CA ARG A 139 0.39 -18.90 2.42
C ARG A 139 -0.28 -17.57 2.10
N PHE A 140 -1.26 -17.16 2.92
CA PHE A 140 -1.89 -15.84 2.75
C PHE A 140 -0.95 -14.71 3.14
N LEU A 141 -0.03 -14.94 4.08
CA LEU A 141 1.02 -13.98 4.42
C LEU A 141 1.96 -13.73 3.23
N LEU A 142 2.38 -14.81 2.54
CA LEU A 142 3.23 -14.68 1.34
C LEU A 142 2.51 -13.90 0.23
N LYS A 143 1.24 -14.23 -0.03
CA LYS A 143 0.40 -13.48 -0.99
C LYS A 143 0.22 -12.02 -0.59
N SER A 144 0.06 -11.76 0.71
CA SER A 144 -0.04 -10.39 1.24
C SER A 144 1.22 -9.59 0.92
N SER A 145 2.40 -10.16 1.20
CA SER A 145 3.69 -9.54 0.89
C SER A 145 3.86 -9.26 -0.60
N GLU A 146 3.49 -10.21 -1.46
CA GLU A 146 3.53 -10.04 -2.92
C GLU A 146 2.64 -8.89 -3.38
N ARG A 147 1.37 -8.85 -2.93
CA ARG A 147 0.44 -7.76 -3.30
C ARG A 147 0.88 -6.41 -2.78
N MET A 148 1.38 -6.35 -1.54
CA MET A 148 1.95 -5.11 -0.99
C MET A 148 3.12 -4.63 -1.86
N LYS A 149 4.04 -5.53 -2.24
CA LYS A 149 5.18 -5.17 -3.10
C LYS A 149 4.75 -4.68 -4.48
N MET A 150 3.73 -5.30 -5.07
CA MET A 150 3.14 -4.81 -6.32
C MET A 150 2.63 -3.37 -6.17
N GLY A 151 1.92 -3.08 -5.07
CA GLY A 151 1.42 -1.73 -4.78
C GLY A 151 2.54 -0.69 -4.69
N GLU A 152 3.63 -1.02 -3.99
CA GLU A 152 4.81 -0.15 -3.88
C GLU A 152 5.46 0.17 -5.23
N VAL A 153 5.55 -0.84 -6.12
CA VAL A 153 6.15 -0.68 -7.45
C VAL A 153 5.27 0.18 -8.36
N TYR A 154 3.95 -0.02 -8.35
CA TYR A 154 3.03 0.85 -9.10
C TYR A 154 3.07 2.29 -8.59
N TYR A 155 3.14 2.47 -7.28
CA TYR A 155 3.27 3.81 -6.68
C TYR A 155 4.55 4.53 -7.11
N ALA A 156 5.67 3.81 -7.15
CA ALA A 156 6.93 4.35 -7.67
C ALA A 156 6.83 4.70 -9.18
N TYR A 157 6.13 3.87 -9.96
CA TYR A 157 6.03 4.02 -11.40
C TYR A 157 5.13 5.19 -11.82
N ASP A 158 4.12 5.55 -11.01
CA ASP A 158 3.23 6.67 -11.29
C ASP A 158 3.98 7.97 -11.63
N ALA A 159 4.96 8.34 -10.79
CA ALA A 159 5.78 9.53 -11.01
C ALA A 159 6.57 9.48 -12.33
N ILE A 160 7.05 8.30 -12.72
CA ILE A 160 7.78 8.11 -13.99
C ILE A 160 6.81 8.19 -15.18
N HIS A 161 5.62 7.59 -15.03
CA HIS A 161 4.58 7.62 -16.05
C HIS A 161 4.11 9.05 -16.32
N LEU A 162 3.85 9.83 -15.26
CA LEU A 162 3.51 11.25 -15.36
C LEU A 162 4.66 12.04 -16.01
N ALA A 163 5.90 11.85 -15.54
CA ALA A 163 7.06 12.54 -16.10
C ALA A 163 7.29 12.21 -17.59
N HIS A 164 6.94 11.01 -18.04
CA HIS A 164 7.06 10.61 -19.44
C HIS A 164 6.01 11.27 -20.33
N ASN A 165 4.77 11.36 -19.82
CA ASN A 165 3.61 11.80 -20.60
C ASN A 165 3.34 13.31 -20.51
N GLN A 166 3.83 13.98 -19.46
CA GLN A 166 3.62 15.40 -19.25
C GLN A 166 4.79 16.24 -19.79
N VAL A 167 4.47 17.15 -20.70
CA VAL A 167 5.42 17.97 -21.48
C VAL A 167 6.21 18.97 -20.61
N PHE A 168 5.73 19.29 -19.41
CA PHE A 168 6.30 20.33 -18.53
C PHE A 168 6.56 19.83 -17.10
N THR A 169 7.07 18.61 -16.96
CA THR A 169 7.56 18.16 -15.66
C THR A 169 8.90 18.86 -15.39
N PRO A 170 9.01 19.74 -14.38
CA PRO A 170 10.26 20.45 -14.10
C PRO A 170 11.33 19.42 -13.74
N LEU A 171 12.49 19.54 -14.40
CA LEU A 171 13.75 18.80 -14.26
C LEU A 171 13.68 17.41 -13.61
N MET A 172 14.13 16.41 -14.37
CA MET A 172 14.48 15.07 -13.92
C MET A 172 15.17 15.08 -12.55
N SER A 173 14.40 14.91 -11.48
CA SER A 173 14.90 15.01 -10.11
C SER A 173 15.60 13.70 -9.70
N GLU A 174 16.52 13.78 -8.74
CA GLU A 174 17.19 12.60 -8.16
C GLU A 174 16.17 11.60 -7.60
N ALA A 175 15.02 12.09 -7.10
CA ALA A 175 13.90 11.26 -6.66
C ALA A 175 13.32 10.36 -7.78
N LEU A 176 13.28 10.83 -9.04
CA LEU A 176 12.87 9.99 -10.17
C LEU A 176 13.89 8.88 -10.45
N LEU A 177 15.18 9.16 -10.29
CA LEU A 177 16.22 8.13 -10.40
C LEU A 177 16.07 7.08 -9.29
N HIS A 178 15.79 7.49 -8.07
CA HIS A 178 15.53 6.58 -6.94
C HIS A 178 14.31 5.69 -7.19
N LYS A 179 13.18 6.26 -7.62
CA LYS A 179 11.97 5.50 -8.01
C LYS A 179 12.27 4.53 -9.16
N ALA A 180 12.98 4.96 -10.19
CA ALA A 180 13.29 4.12 -11.35
C ALA A 180 14.21 2.95 -10.97
N ARG A 181 15.22 3.19 -10.13
CA ARG A 181 16.10 2.15 -9.58
C ARG A 181 15.32 1.15 -8.72
N PHE A 182 14.40 1.62 -7.89
CA PHE A 182 13.53 0.76 -7.09
C PHE A 182 12.69 -0.19 -7.96
N ILE A 183 12.09 0.34 -9.04
CA ILE A 183 11.30 -0.47 -9.99
C ILE A 183 12.20 -1.47 -10.73
N ALA A 184 13.37 -1.03 -11.22
CA ALA A 184 14.31 -1.88 -11.94
C ALA A 184 14.92 -3.00 -11.07
N ALA A 185 14.95 -2.80 -9.75
CA ALA A 185 15.37 -3.83 -8.79
C ALA A 185 14.30 -4.90 -8.54
N HIS A 186 13.04 -4.68 -8.95
CA HIS A 186 11.99 -5.67 -8.78
C HIS A 186 12.25 -6.91 -9.68
N PRO A 187 12.13 -8.15 -9.17
CA PRO A 187 12.60 -9.35 -9.89
C PRO A 187 11.92 -9.60 -11.24
N GLN A 188 10.67 -9.18 -11.40
CA GLN A 188 9.88 -9.40 -12.60
C GLN A 188 9.16 -8.10 -13.00
N PRO A 189 9.03 -7.78 -14.30
CA PRO A 189 8.27 -6.63 -14.73
C PRO A 189 6.78 -6.84 -14.44
N LEU A 190 6.13 -5.84 -13.82
CA LEU A 190 4.68 -5.87 -13.60
C LEU A 190 3.91 -5.47 -14.87
N LYS A 191 2.63 -5.86 -14.91
CA LYS A 191 1.73 -5.56 -16.02
C LYS A 191 1.60 -4.04 -16.21
N ASN A 192 1.61 -3.60 -17.47
CA ASN A 192 1.48 -2.19 -17.86
C ASN A 192 2.56 -1.23 -17.31
N ILE A 193 3.66 -1.76 -16.77
CA ILE A 193 4.88 -0.99 -16.51
C ILE A 193 5.77 -1.07 -17.74
N SER A 194 6.06 0.07 -18.36
CA SER A 194 6.98 0.14 -19.49
C SER A 194 8.42 0.18 -18.98
N MET A 195 9.06 -1.00 -18.92
CA MET A 195 10.49 -1.08 -18.55
C MET A 195 11.38 -0.30 -19.51
N GLY A 196 10.98 -0.14 -20.79
CA GLY A 196 11.66 0.73 -21.74
C GLY A 196 11.67 2.20 -21.28
N VAL A 197 10.55 2.69 -20.74
CA VAL A 197 10.49 4.03 -20.14
C VAL A 197 11.35 4.08 -18.87
N VAL A 198 11.22 3.10 -17.96
CA VAL A 198 12.02 3.06 -16.72
C VAL A 198 13.52 3.13 -16.99
N TYR A 199 14.05 2.28 -17.88
CA TYR A 199 15.49 2.30 -18.20
C TYR A 199 15.90 3.54 -19.00
N PHE A 200 15.01 4.12 -19.82
CA PHE A 200 15.27 5.40 -20.48
C PHE A 200 15.44 6.54 -19.49
N PHE A 201 14.58 6.60 -18.46
CA PHE A 201 14.74 7.55 -17.35
C PHE A 201 16.07 7.33 -16.63
N ILE A 202 16.38 6.10 -16.22
CA ILE A 202 17.66 5.79 -15.57
C ILE A 202 18.83 6.26 -16.44
N ALA A 203 18.82 5.97 -17.74
CA ALA A 203 19.91 6.34 -18.65
C ALA A 203 20.13 7.86 -18.77
N ASN A 204 19.06 8.66 -18.82
CA ASN A 204 19.17 10.12 -18.94
C ASN A 204 19.52 10.79 -17.61
N VAL A 205 18.79 10.48 -16.53
CA VAL A 205 19.03 11.12 -15.22
C VAL A 205 20.41 10.74 -14.68
N ALA A 206 20.82 9.46 -14.83
CA ALA A 206 22.15 9.04 -14.42
C ALA A 206 23.28 9.72 -15.23
N GLN A 207 23.04 10.08 -16.49
CA GLN A 207 24.01 10.87 -17.27
C GLN A 207 24.16 12.30 -16.75
N GLU A 208 23.06 12.93 -16.34
CA GLU A 208 23.05 14.29 -15.80
C GLU A 208 23.72 14.36 -14.43
N VAL A 209 23.43 13.38 -13.56
CA VAL A 209 24.00 13.28 -12.20
C VAL A 209 25.47 12.80 -12.21
N GLY A 210 25.95 12.20 -13.30
CA GLY A 210 27.33 11.70 -13.42
C GLY A 210 27.53 10.22 -13.04
N ALA A 211 26.44 9.46 -12.87
CA ALA A 211 26.43 8.01 -12.71
C ALA A 211 26.53 7.29 -14.08
N PHE A 212 27.69 7.41 -14.72
CA PHE A 212 27.91 6.92 -16.09
C PHE A 212 27.91 5.40 -16.25
N LYS A 213 28.34 4.63 -15.26
CA LYS A 213 28.28 3.16 -15.30
C LYS A 213 26.82 2.70 -15.21
N LEU A 214 26.03 3.29 -14.31
CA LEU A 214 24.59 3.04 -14.22
C LEU A 214 23.89 3.36 -15.55
N ALA A 215 24.19 4.51 -16.13
CA ALA A 215 23.62 4.92 -17.42
C ALA A 215 23.95 3.93 -18.55
N ARG A 216 25.20 3.44 -18.64
CA ARG A 216 25.58 2.41 -19.63
C ARG A 216 24.81 1.12 -19.42
N ASN A 217 24.72 0.64 -18.18
CA ASN A 217 23.98 -0.58 -17.87
C ASN A 217 22.50 -0.46 -18.29
N ALA A 218 21.88 0.70 -18.05
CA ALA A 218 20.51 0.97 -18.47
C ALA A 218 20.37 0.99 -20.02
N LEU A 219 21.30 1.63 -20.73
CA LEU A 219 21.32 1.64 -22.20
C LEU A 219 21.54 0.24 -22.80
N GLU A 220 22.40 -0.58 -22.19
CA GLU A 220 22.56 -1.98 -22.60
C GLU A 220 21.26 -2.79 -22.39
N LYS A 221 20.54 -2.56 -21.29
CA LYS A 221 19.22 -3.18 -21.06
C LYS A 221 18.20 -2.73 -22.11
N LEU A 222 18.20 -1.46 -22.50
CA LEU A 222 17.30 -0.94 -23.53
C LEU A 222 17.49 -1.62 -24.89
N LYS A 223 18.69 -2.09 -25.25
CA LYS A 223 18.90 -2.83 -26.51
C LYS A 223 18.11 -4.14 -26.58
N SER A 224 17.79 -4.73 -25.43
CA SER A 224 17.01 -5.97 -25.33
C SER A 224 15.49 -5.74 -25.26
N ILE A 225 15.05 -4.47 -25.21
CA ILE A 225 13.65 -4.11 -25.02
C ILE A 225 13.15 -3.38 -26.28
N SER A 226 11.97 -3.76 -26.77
CA SER A 226 11.31 -3.02 -27.84
C SER A 226 10.77 -1.70 -27.29
N VAL A 227 11.23 -0.59 -27.86
CA VAL A 227 10.82 0.77 -27.50
C VAL A 227 10.14 1.46 -28.68
N HIS A 228 9.26 2.42 -28.41
CA HIS A 228 8.56 3.15 -29.46
C HIS A 228 9.53 4.02 -30.27
N SER A 229 9.25 4.21 -31.57
CA SER A 229 10.16 4.86 -32.53
C SER A 229 10.51 6.31 -32.18
N ASN A 230 9.62 7.01 -31.48
CA ASN A 230 9.85 8.36 -30.96
C ASN A 230 10.96 8.41 -29.90
N MET A 231 11.11 7.36 -29.08
CA MET A 231 12.15 7.27 -28.05
C MET A 231 13.49 6.84 -28.63
N GLN A 232 13.49 6.08 -29.73
CA GLN A 232 14.71 5.52 -30.31
C GLN A 232 15.75 6.60 -30.62
N ARG A 233 15.33 7.73 -31.22
CA ARG A 233 16.24 8.84 -31.51
C ARG A 233 16.90 9.40 -30.25
N SER A 234 16.14 9.57 -29.18
CA SER A 234 16.65 10.06 -27.89
C SER A 234 17.61 9.05 -27.24
N ILE A 235 17.30 7.75 -27.35
CA ILE A 235 18.17 6.66 -26.87
C ILE A 235 19.48 6.63 -27.65
N ASP A 236 19.44 6.80 -28.96
CA ASP A 236 20.64 6.83 -29.81
C ASP A 236 21.52 8.02 -29.45
N VAL A 237 20.93 9.21 -29.23
CA VAL A 237 21.65 10.40 -28.75
C VAL A 237 22.27 10.15 -27.37
N ALA A 238 21.53 9.58 -26.41
CA ALA A 238 22.06 9.23 -25.10
C ALA A 238 23.19 8.19 -25.18
N THR A 239 23.10 7.25 -26.12
CA THR A 239 24.12 6.22 -26.39
C THR A 239 25.37 6.81 -27.02
N LEU A 240 25.26 7.84 -27.86
CA LEU A 240 26.42 8.56 -28.38
C LEU A 240 27.06 9.43 -27.30
N LYS A 241 26.26 10.14 -26.50
CA LYS A 241 26.75 11.01 -25.40
C LYS A 241 27.60 10.24 -24.39
N ILE A 242 27.14 9.07 -23.94
CA ILE A 242 27.82 8.29 -22.89
C ILE A 242 29.21 7.76 -23.30
N ARG A 243 29.48 7.59 -24.61
CA ARG A 243 30.77 7.08 -25.12
C ARG A 243 31.94 8.00 -24.78
N SER A 244 31.68 9.30 -24.67
CA SER A 244 32.69 10.31 -24.32
C SER A 244 32.96 10.43 -22.81
N LYS A 245 32.17 9.75 -21.97
CA LYS A 245 32.22 9.89 -20.50
C LYS A 245 33.10 8.82 -19.84
N LYS A 246 33.49 9.03 -18.59
CA LYS A 246 34.24 8.06 -17.77
C LYS A 246 33.47 6.74 -17.63
N ILE A 247 34.17 5.61 -17.49
CA ILE A 247 33.55 4.28 -17.36
C ILE A 247 32.93 4.09 -15.97
N SER A 248 33.56 4.63 -14.94
CA SER A 248 33.10 4.55 -13.55
C SER A 248 32.07 5.63 -13.21
N ASP A 249 31.24 5.35 -12.21
CA ASP A 249 30.42 6.35 -11.51
C ASP A 249 31.30 7.22 -10.60
N ASP A 250 30.79 8.38 -10.22
CA ASP A 250 31.32 9.15 -9.10
C ASP A 250 31.10 8.38 -7.77
N PRO A 251 32.15 8.10 -6.97
CA PRO A 251 32.01 7.37 -5.72
C PRO A 251 31.07 8.04 -4.70
N SER A 252 30.90 9.36 -4.75
CA SER A 252 30.03 10.12 -3.83
C SER A 252 28.55 9.79 -4.01
N LEU A 253 28.15 9.33 -5.20
CA LEU A 253 26.78 8.96 -5.52
C LEU A 253 26.38 7.59 -4.95
N ASN A 254 27.36 6.77 -4.57
CA ASN A 254 27.07 5.42 -4.10
C ASN A 254 26.40 5.47 -2.71
N PRO A 255 25.19 4.91 -2.56
CA PRO A 255 24.49 4.92 -1.28
C PRO A 255 25.29 4.16 -0.23
N LYS A 256 25.56 4.82 0.89
CA LYS A 256 26.21 4.20 2.05
C LYS A 256 25.18 3.38 2.81
N CYS A 257 25.59 2.22 3.30
CA CYS A 257 24.80 1.47 4.26
C CYS A 257 24.90 2.13 5.64
N PHE A 258 23.77 2.47 6.25
CA PHE A 258 23.74 3.07 7.59
C PHE A 258 24.19 2.11 8.69
N VAL A 259 24.13 0.79 8.47
CA VAL A 259 24.59 -0.22 9.43
C VAL A 259 26.10 -0.46 9.32
N CYS A 260 26.62 -0.82 8.14
CA CYS A 260 28.04 -1.20 7.99
C CYS A 260 28.95 -0.07 7.50
N GLY A 261 28.41 1.10 7.13
CA GLY A 261 29.16 2.25 6.62
C GLY A 261 29.73 2.09 5.19
N LEU A 262 29.64 0.88 4.60
CA LEU A 262 30.18 0.60 3.28
C LEU A 262 29.24 1.07 2.16
N SER A 263 29.83 1.56 1.07
CA SER A 263 29.10 2.00 -0.12
C SER A 263 28.58 0.80 -0.94
N ASN A 264 27.32 0.89 -1.35
CA ASN A 264 26.69 -0.04 -2.30
C ASN A 264 26.70 0.56 -3.71
N GLY A 265 26.77 -0.29 -4.74
CA GLY A 265 26.64 0.15 -6.12
C GLY A 265 25.21 0.58 -6.44
N LEU A 266 25.07 1.54 -7.36
CA LEU A 266 23.76 2.07 -7.79
C LEU A 266 22.89 1.04 -8.53
N ASP A 267 23.52 0.01 -9.09
CA ASP A 267 22.92 -1.10 -9.83
C ASP A 267 22.28 -2.17 -8.94
N LYS A 268 22.46 -2.08 -7.62
CA LYS A 268 22.03 -3.11 -6.66
C LYS A 268 20.71 -2.75 -6.00
N GLY A 269 19.94 -3.79 -5.68
CA GLY A 269 18.56 -3.71 -5.22
C GLY A 269 18.38 -3.33 -3.74
N SER A 270 17.30 -3.84 -3.13
CA SER A 270 16.82 -3.47 -1.79
C SER A 270 17.60 -4.07 -0.63
N THR A 271 18.82 -4.58 -0.84
CA THR A 271 19.66 -5.14 0.22
C THR A 271 21.10 -4.71 0.08
N CYS A 272 21.76 -4.48 1.20
CA CYS A 272 23.19 -4.21 1.21
C CYS A 272 23.97 -5.47 0.84
N VAL A 273 24.91 -5.36 -0.10
CA VAL A 273 25.72 -6.51 -0.52
C VAL A 273 26.84 -6.88 0.44
N HIS A 274 27.12 -6.00 1.39
CA HIS A 274 28.13 -6.24 2.41
C HIS A 274 27.51 -6.94 3.62
N CYS A 275 26.51 -6.34 4.28
CA CYS A 275 25.92 -6.89 5.50
C CYS A 275 24.58 -7.63 5.30
N GLY A 276 23.95 -7.56 4.12
CA GLY A 276 22.66 -8.20 3.86
C GLY A 276 21.45 -7.46 4.45
N THR A 277 21.65 -6.32 5.12
CA THR A 277 20.55 -5.52 5.68
C THR A 277 19.61 -5.03 4.56
N GLU A 278 18.31 -5.17 4.79
CA GLU A 278 17.27 -4.63 3.92
C GLU A 278 17.30 -3.10 3.94
N THR A 279 17.21 -2.49 2.76
CA THR A 279 17.12 -1.04 2.61
C THR A 279 15.67 -0.61 2.79
N ILE A 280 15.43 0.26 3.77
CA ILE A 280 14.14 0.91 3.95
C ILE A 280 14.12 2.21 3.16
N TYR A 281 13.05 2.43 2.40
CA TYR A 281 12.92 3.59 1.50
C TYR A 281 11.95 4.63 2.07
N CYS A 282 12.27 5.91 1.88
CA CYS A 282 11.33 7.01 2.07
C CYS A 282 10.28 6.93 0.98
N PHE A 283 9.00 6.75 1.31
CA PHE A 283 7.98 6.59 0.27
C PHE A 283 7.68 7.87 -0.52
N SER A 284 8.13 9.04 -0.08
CA SER A 284 8.04 10.27 -0.90
C SER A 284 9.12 10.28 -2.00
N SER A 285 10.40 10.23 -1.62
CA SER A 285 11.56 10.41 -2.50
C SER A 285 12.18 9.11 -3.03
N PHE A 286 11.89 7.98 -2.41
CA PHE A 286 12.54 6.66 -2.59
C PHE A 286 14.03 6.64 -2.23
N GLU A 287 14.47 7.58 -1.40
CA GLU A 287 15.80 7.57 -0.80
C GLU A 287 15.92 6.53 0.32
N ASN A 288 17.15 6.10 0.59
CA ASN A 288 17.42 5.16 1.67
C ASN A 288 17.28 5.89 3.02
N LEU A 289 16.42 5.38 3.90
CA LEU A 289 16.28 5.87 5.25
C LEU A 289 17.35 5.25 6.18
N PRO A 290 17.81 5.98 7.22
CA PRO A 290 18.75 5.48 8.22
C PRO A 290 18.11 4.54 9.23
N VAL A 291 17.23 3.66 8.76
CA VAL A 291 16.42 2.77 9.60
C VAL A 291 16.75 1.32 9.28
N ALA A 292 16.93 0.51 10.31
CA ALA A 292 17.19 -0.93 10.16
C ALA A 292 16.33 -1.75 11.13
N GLU A 293 15.94 -2.94 10.68
CA GLU A 293 15.15 -3.90 11.46
C GLU A 293 16.01 -4.63 12.49
N PHE A 294 15.49 -4.78 13.72
CA PHE A 294 16.04 -5.63 14.76
C PHE A 294 14.98 -6.62 15.27
N TRP A 295 15.43 -7.65 15.98
CA TRP A 295 14.59 -8.73 16.50
C TRP A 295 14.59 -8.73 18.02
N ILE A 296 13.51 -9.23 18.60
CA ILE A 296 13.36 -9.40 20.03
C ILE A 296 13.51 -10.88 20.38
N GLU A 297 14.03 -11.18 21.58
CA GLU A 297 14.09 -12.55 22.08
C GLU A 297 12.72 -13.19 22.25
N GLU A 298 12.62 -14.49 21.97
CA GLU A 298 11.36 -15.26 21.92
C GLU A 298 10.65 -15.35 23.29
N GLU A 299 11.36 -15.04 24.39
CA GLU A 299 10.83 -15.07 25.75
C GLU A 299 10.08 -13.79 26.17
N ILE A 300 10.07 -12.75 25.32
CA ILE A 300 9.51 -11.43 25.62
C ILE A 300 8.19 -11.30 24.86
N SER A 301 7.10 -10.99 25.57
CA SER A 301 5.80 -10.78 24.93
C SER A 301 5.77 -9.44 24.18
N GLU A 302 4.90 -9.31 23.19
CA GLU A 302 4.75 -8.06 22.42
C GLU A 302 4.39 -6.88 23.33
N GLU A 303 3.53 -7.10 24.33
CA GLU A 303 3.13 -6.11 25.33
C GLU A 303 4.30 -5.69 26.23
N GLU A 304 5.11 -6.66 26.67
CA GLU A 304 6.30 -6.41 27.48
C GLU A 304 7.34 -5.61 26.67
N ALA A 305 7.57 -5.99 25.41
CA ALA A 305 8.48 -5.30 24.51
C ALA A 305 8.06 -3.83 24.27
N MET A 306 6.78 -3.58 24.00
CA MET A 306 6.26 -2.22 23.84
C MET A 306 6.46 -1.39 25.11
N THR A 307 6.15 -1.96 26.27
CA THR A 307 6.32 -1.27 27.57
C THR A 307 7.79 -0.92 27.83
N LEU A 308 8.73 -1.83 27.52
CA LEU A 308 10.16 -1.59 27.68
C LEU A 308 10.69 -0.50 26.73
N ILE A 309 10.19 -0.46 25.49
CA ILE A 309 10.60 0.55 24.49
C ILE A 309 10.03 1.94 24.83
N GLU A 310 8.81 2.00 25.36
CA GLU A 310 8.18 3.26 25.75
C GLU A 310 8.73 3.81 27.08
N SER A 311 9.34 2.95 27.90
CA SER A 311 9.98 3.38 29.15
C SER A 311 11.23 4.21 28.88
N GLU A 312 11.44 5.27 29.67
CA GLU A 312 12.64 6.09 29.55
C GLU A 312 13.88 5.27 29.97
N PRO A 313 14.99 5.35 29.19
CA PRO A 313 16.19 4.61 29.50
C PRO A 313 16.79 5.07 30.83
N PRO A 314 17.46 4.19 31.59
CA PRO A 314 18.07 4.55 32.86
C PRO A 314 19.10 5.68 32.67
N LEU A 315 18.92 6.81 33.37
CA LEU A 315 19.79 8.00 33.30
C LEU A 315 21.28 7.72 33.56
N THR A 316 21.59 6.59 34.19
CA THR A 316 22.95 6.15 34.52
C THR A 316 23.68 5.46 33.37
N GLN A 317 22.99 5.12 32.28
CA GLN A 317 23.56 4.35 31.17
C GLN A 317 23.48 5.12 29.85
N GLN A 318 24.49 4.93 28.99
CA GLN A 318 24.45 5.50 27.65
C GLN A 318 23.38 4.80 26.80
N PRO A 319 22.63 5.56 25.97
CA PRO A 319 21.62 5.00 25.08
C PRO A 319 22.29 3.99 24.13
N LEU A 320 21.65 2.83 23.99
CA LEU A 320 22.18 1.74 23.19
C LEU A 320 21.81 1.93 21.71
N ASN A 321 22.78 1.85 20.81
CA ASN A 321 22.54 1.57 19.40
C ASN A 321 22.66 0.05 19.15
N PRO A 322 21.58 -0.66 18.81
CA PRO A 322 21.58 -2.11 18.54
C PRO A 322 22.54 -2.55 17.43
N PHE A 323 22.93 -1.61 16.57
CA PHE A 323 23.71 -1.88 15.37
C PHE A 323 25.20 -1.61 15.54
N ASP A 324 25.61 -1.11 16.71
CA ASP A 324 27.02 -0.90 17.01
C ASP A 324 27.76 -2.24 17.11
N LYS A 325 28.90 -2.35 16.40
CA LYS A 325 29.81 -3.51 16.43
C LYS A 325 29.18 -4.85 16.01
N LEU A 326 28.10 -4.83 15.22
CA LEU A 326 27.53 -6.04 14.62
C LEU A 326 28.53 -6.76 13.69
N ARG A 327 28.52 -8.09 13.72
CA ARG A 327 29.26 -8.90 12.74
C ARG A 327 28.53 -8.90 11.40
N ARG A 328 29.29 -9.16 10.34
CA ARG A 328 28.75 -9.21 8.97
C ARG A 328 27.67 -10.30 8.86
N GLY A 329 26.45 -9.90 8.47
CA GLY A 329 25.31 -10.81 8.27
C GLY A 329 24.55 -11.15 9.55
N GLU A 330 24.96 -10.61 10.70
CA GLU A 330 24.25 -10.77 11.96
C GLU A 330 23.08 -9.79 12.04
N LYS A 331 21.97 -10.27 12.59
CA LYS A 331 20.75 -9.52 12.84
C LYS A 331 20.65 -9.29 14.35
N PRO A 332 20.59 -8.03 14.83
CA PRO A 332 20.59 -7.78 16.26
C PRO A 332 19.33 -8.38 16.90
N ARG A 333 19.52 -9.24 17.89
CA ARG A 333 18.48 -9.77 18.77
C ARG A 333 18.66 -9.14 20.16
N LEU A 334 17.61 -8.48 20.65
CA LEU A 334 17.65 -7.72 21.90
C LEU A 334 16.92 -8.47 23.02
N ASP A 335 17.60 -8.54 24.17
CA ASP A 335 17.09 -9.03 25.44
C ASP A 335 16.39 -7.89 26.21
N ARG A 336 15.79 -8.21 27.37
CA ARG A 336 15.08 -7.24 28.23
C ARG A 336 15.96 -6.05 28.65
N ASP A 337 17.23 -6.30 28.99
CA ASP A 337 18.18 -5.25 29.39
C ASP A 337 18.44 -4.28 28.22
N LYS A 338 18.77 -4.81 27.05
CA LYS A 338 19.04 -4.00 25.87
C LYS A 338 17.82 -3.21 25.40
N LEU A 339 16.62 -3.79 25.49
CA LEU A 339 15.37 -3.08 25.15
C LEU A 339 15.13 -1.89 26.08
N SER A 340 15.33 -2.06 27.39
CA SER A 340 15.15 -0.98 28.38
C SER A 340 16.15 0.18 28.22
N ARG A 341 17.21 -0.02 27.43
CA ARG A 341 18.27 0.98 27.18
C ARG A 341 18.13 1.67 25.82
N LEU A 342 17.10 1.33 25.05
CA LEU A 342 16.78 2.02 23.82
C LEU A 342 16.15 3.36 24.14
N GLU A 343 16.45 4.35 23.30
CA GLU A 343 15.68 5.59 23.31
C GLU A 343 14.40 5.35 22.51
N GLY A 344 13.23 5.37 23.16
CA GLY A 344 11.94 5.10 22.51
C GLY A 344 11.65 6.01 21.30
N SER A 345 12.16 7.25 21.31
CA SER A 345 12.08 8.20 20.19
C SER A 345 12.75 7.69 18.90
N SER A 346 13.73 6.80 19.02
CA SER A 346 14.50 6.23 17.92
C SER A 346 13.95 4.89 17.44
N VAL A 347 12.90 4.36 18.07
CA VAL A 347 12.29 3.07 17.72
C VAL A 347 10.98 3.28 16.98
N LEU A 348 10.81 2.57 15.86
CA LEU A 348 9.59 2.55 15.06
C LEU A 348 9.00 1.14 15.10
N ILE A 349 7.77 1.01 15.62
CA ILE A 349 7.08 -0.27 15.80
C ILE A 349 6.06 -0.46 14.69
N SER A 350 6.34 -1.37 13.76
CA SER A 350 5.47 -1.66 12.64
C SER A 350 4.51 -2.80 12.98
N ASN A 351 3.35 -2.43 13.52
CA ASN A 351 2.22 -3.34 13.68
C ASN A 351 1.37 -3.35 12.40
N ARG A 352 1.93 -3.83 11.27
CA ARG A 352 1.09 -3.93 10.06
C ARG A 352 0.07 -5.01 10.37
N ILE A 353 -1.19 -4.76 10.00
CA ILE A 353 -2.14 -5.84 9.80
C ILE A 353 -1.49 -6.78 8.76
N GLY A 354 -0.99 -7.93 9.24
CA GLY A 354 -0.19 -8.92 8.49
C GLY A 354 1.33 -8.75 8.45
N SER A 355 1.94 -7.93 9.30
CA SER A 355 3.28 -8.28 9.79
C SER A 355 3.06 -9.18 11.00
N PHE A 356 2.79 -10.45 10.73
CA PHE A 356 2.89 -11.48 11.75
C PHE A 356 4.27 -12.14 11.55
N PRO A 357 5.26 -11.88 12.42
CA PRO A 357 5.22 -11.09 13.67
C PRO A 357 5.44 -9.57 13.49
N ILE A 358 5.15 -8.79 14.54
CA ILE A 358 5.44 -7.34 14.64
C ILE A 358 6.91 -7.09 14.26
N ARG A 359 7.15 -6.04 13.47
CA ARG A 359 8.52 -5.66 13.05
C ARG A 359 8.98 -4.44 13.82
N TYR A 360 10.19 -4.50 14.36
CA TYR A 360 10.81 -3.42 15.12
C TYR A 360 11.95 -2.82 14.33
N PHE A 361 11.97 -1.49 14.25
CA PHE A 361 12.96 -0.75 13.49
C PHE A 361 13.64 0.29 14.37
N PHE A 362 14.93 0.52 14.15
CA PHE A 362 15.71 1.51 14.87
C PHE A 362 16.26 2.57 13.91
N ASN A 363 16.12 3.84 14.28
CA ASN A 363 16.73 4.96 13.58
C ASN A 363 18.20 5.10 14.01
N ILE A 364 19.11 4.71 13.12
CA ILE A 364 20.55 4.72 13.34
C ILE A 364 21.10 6.15 13.41
N ILE A 365 20.43 7.12 12.77
CA ILE A 365 20.85 8.51 12.74
C ILE A 365 19.71 9.38 13.30
N PRO A 366 19.68 9.64 14.62
CA PRO A 366 18.61 10.43 15.26
C PRO A 366 18.44 11.84 14.69
N SER A 367 19.49 12.43 14.09
CA SER A 367 19.41 13.74 13.46
C SER A 367 18.56 13.76 12.18
N ILE A 368 18.24 12.60 11.61
CA ILE A 368 17.33 12.46 10.47
C ILE A 368 16.02 11.90 11.02
N SER A 369 15.01 12.76 11.16
CA SER A 369 13.70 12.37 11.67
C SER A 369 12.92 11.54 10.63
N VAL A 370 12.40 10.40 11.07
CA VAL A 370 11.61 9.48 10.26
C VAL A 370 10.23 9.30 10.88
N SER A 371 9.19 9.49 10.06
CA SER A 371 7.80 9.24 10.44
C SER A 371 7.26 8.00 9.72
N MET A 372 6.42 7.24 10.41
CA MET A 372 5.76 6.06 9.86
C MET A 372 4.25 6.28 9.85
N CYS A 373 3.60 5.98 8.72
CA CYS A 373 2.14 6.05 8.65
C CYS A 373 1.50 4.96 9.53
N PRO A 374 0.52 5.27 10.40
CA PRO A 374 -0.06 4.29 11.32
C PRO A 374 -0.93 3.23 10.63
N GLN A 375 -1.35 3.44 9.37
CA GLN A 375 -2.21 2.50 8.65
C GLN A 375 -1.42 1.57 7.72
N CYS A 376 -0.51 2.11 6.91
CA CYS A 376 0.27 1.30 5.95
C CYS A 376 1.68 0.96 6.42
N ASN A 377 2.17 1.62 7.47
CA ASN A 377 3.51 1.50 8.02
C ASN A 377 4.63 1.67 6.98
N HIS A 378 4.37 2.46 5.93
CA HIS A 378 5.42 3.02 5.10
C HIS A 378 6.08 4.16 5.85
N MET A 379 7.39 4.30 5.63
CA MET A 379 8.23 5.28 6.31
C MET A 379 8.59 6.42 5.37
N PHE A 380 8.79 7.58 5.96
CA PHE A 380 9.00 8.85 5.27
C PHE A 380 9.98 9.71 6.07
N HIS A 381 10.68 10.63 5.42
CA HIS A 381 11.22 11.77 6.15
C HIS A 381 10.07 12.52 6.82
N SER A 382 10.23 12.88 8.10
CA SER A 382 9.15 13.50 8.87
C SER A 382 8.65 14.79 8.22
N ASP A 383 9.55 15.63 7.71
CA ASP A 383 9.20 16.90 7.07
C ASP A 383 8.36 16.70 5.81
N ASP A 384 8.75 15.75 4.94
CA ASP A 384 8.01 15.42 3.72
C ASP A 384 6.61 14.88 4.05
N TYR A 385 6.52 14.03 5.08
CA TYR A 385 5.26 13.41 5.48
C TYR A 385 4.28 14.42 6.06
N GLU A 386 4.75 15.26 6.98
CA GLU A 386 3.92 16.30 7.60
C GLU A 386 3.50 17.34 6.56
N MET A 387 4.39 17.77 5.65
CA MET A 387 4.03 18.67 4.56
C MET A 387 2.96 18.07 3.63
N HIS A 388 3.07 16.78 3.31
CA HIS A 388 2.07 16.11 2.48
C HIS A 388 0.72 15.98 3.19
N ILE A 389 0.72 15.61 4.48
CA ILE A 389 -0.51 15.55 5.27
C ILE A 389 -1.16 16.93 5.38
N LEU A 390 -0.38 17.99 5.61
CA LEU A 390 -0.92 19.35 5.71
C LEU A 390 -1.54 19.83 4.40
N SER A 391 -1.03 19.39 3.24
CA SER A 391 -1.56 19.80 1.94
C SER A 391 -2.73 18.95 1.46
N MET A 392 -2.69 17.63 1.63
CA MET A 392 -3.67 16.68 1.08
C MET A 392 -4.59 16.06 2.13
N GLY A 393 -4.34 16.29 3.42
CA GLY A 393 -5.06 15.70 4.55
C GLY A 393 -4.86 14.20 4.73
N THR A 394 -4.12 13.53 3.84
CA THR A 394 -4.06 12.07 3.77
C THR A 394 -2.64 11.54 3.57
N CYS A 395 -2.41 10.27 3.90
CA CYS A 395 -1.14 9.60 3.59
C CYS A 395 -0.96 9.48 2.06
N PRO A 396 0.24 9.79 1.53
CA PRO A 396 0.49 9.78 0.08
C PRO A 396 0.33 8.40 -0.58
N PHE A 397 0.48 7.32 0.19
CA PHE A 397 0.37 5.95 -0.31
C PHE A 397 -1.01 5.34 -0.02
N CYS A 398 -1.39 5.29 1.26
CA CYS A 398 -2.59 4.57 1.69
C CYS A 398 -3.82 5.44 1.91
N ARG A 399 -3.73 6.74 1.66
CA ARG A 399 -4.84 7.71 1.80
C ARG A 399 -5.43 7.82 3.21
N PHE A 400 -4.74 7.29 4.23
CA PHE A 400 -5.14 7.42 5.63
C PHE A 400 -5.32 8.90 6.02
N HIS A 401 -6.46 9.24 6.60
CA HIS A 401 -6.72 10.56 7.17
C HIS A 401 -6.30 10.58 8.63
N ARG A 402 -5.44 11.52 9.04
CA ARG A 402 -5.09 11.67 10.46
C ARG A 402 -6.33 12.22 11.19
N PRO A 403 -6.88 11.55 12.20
CA PRO A 403 -8.00 12.09 12.94
C PRO A 403 -7.56 13.42 13.58
N VAL A 404 -8.23 14.51 13.21
CA VAL A 404 -8.03 15.82 13.85
C VAL A 404 -8.46 15.62 15.29
N LYS A 405 -7.54 15.82 16.25
CA LYS A 405 -7.92 15.93 17.66
C LYS A 405 -8.85 17.14 17.75
N THR A 406 -10.16 16.92 17.70
CA THR A 406 -11.12 17.91 18.12
C THR A 406 -10.83 18.11 19.60
N HIS A 407 -10.22 19.24 19.94
CA HIS A 407 -10.31 19.74 21.31
C HIS A 407 -11.80 19.91 21.56
N SER A 408 -12.42 18.93 22.20
CA SER A 408 -13.66 19.14 22.92
C SER A 408 -13.37 20.24 23.92
N THR A 409 -13.68 21.47 23.55
CA THR A 409 -13.87 22.57 24.48
C THR A 409 -15.01 22.12 25.40
N LEU A 410 -14.63 21.51 26.51
CA LEU A 410 -15.40 21.60 27.73
C LEU A 410 -15.37 23.07 28.11
N ASP A 411 -16.48 23.75 27.85
CA ASP A 411 -17.05 24.82 28.69
C ASP A 411 -18.54 24.96 28.36
#